data_AF-A0A822EG62-F1
#
_entry.id   AF-A0A822EG62-F1
#
_cell.length_a   1.000
_cell.length_b   1.000
_cell.length_c   1.000
_cell.angle_alpha   90.00
_cell.angle_beta   90.00
_cell.angle_gamma   90.00
#
_symmetry.space_group_name_H-M   'P 1'
#
loop_
_entity.id
_entity.type
_entity.pdbx_description
1 polymer ?
#
loop_
_entity_poly.entity_id
_entity_poly.type
_entity_poly.pdbx_seq_one_letter_code
_entity_poly.pdbx_strand_id
1 'polypeptide(L)'
;SVIIERLPPLPPRPRDVIIERWIPYGPQAKRRTLLHRAPPPAPYPAPRNIIIQYEQAPVRIVRQFQRLGVVAASPAAYVQTYGASLLDGASLVATARSAGVVEDISAPGFVGYSAAAYGQESWGAASG
;
A
#
# COMPACT_ATOMS: atom_id res chain seq x y z
N SER A 1 -18.42 0.01 5.31
CA SER A 1 -19.18 -1.21 5.01
C SER A 1 -18.78 -2.26 6.03
N VAL A 2 -19.76 -2.90 6.68
CA VAL A 2 -19.46 -3.98 7.65
C VAL A 2 -19.44 -5.29 6.86
N ILE A 3 -18.27 -5.91 6.73
CA ILE A 3 -18.10 -7.20 6.08
C ILE A 3 -18.06 -8.24 7.20
N ILE A 4 -19.06 -9.11 7.26
CA ILE A 4 -19.09 -10.25 8.19
C ILE A 4 -18.78 -11.50 7.38
N GLU A 5 -17.53 -11.95 7.45
CA GLU A 5 -17.13 -13.23 6.89
C GLU A 5 -17.75 -14.36 7.72
N ARG A 6 -18.64 -15.14 7.10
CA ARG A 6 -19.25 -16.32 7.71
C ARG A 6 -18.51 -17.56 7.22
N LEU A 7 -17.92 -18.30 8.16
CA LEU A 7 -17.35 -19.61 7.86
C LEU A 7 -18.44 -20.55 7.32
N PRO A 8 -18.11 -21.43 6.36
CA PRO A 8 -19.06 -22.42 5.86
C PRO A 8 -19.50 -23.34 7.02
N PRO A 9 -20.76 -23.80 7.01
CA PRO A 9 -21.25 -24.71 8.03
C PRO A 9 -20.44 -26.00 8.02
N LEU A 10 -20.12 -26.53 9.21
CA LEU A 10 -19.36 -27.76 9.33
C LEU A 10 -20.11 -28.93 8.65
N PRO A 11 -19.37 -29.84 8.00
CA PRO A 11 -19.99 -31.02 7.41
C PRO A 11 -20.67 -31.89 8.48
N PRO A 12 -21.76 -32.58 8.14
CA PRO A 12 -22.44 -33.48 9.07
C PRO A 12 -21.52 -34.63 9.50
N ARG A 13 -21.75 -35.16 10.71
CA ARG A 13 -21.00 -36.32 11.22
C ARG A 13 -21.11 -37.50 10.24
N PRO A 14 -20.00 -38.20 9.92
CA PRO A 14 -20.04 -39.43 9.13
C PRO A 14 -21.01 -40.45 9.74
N ARG A 15 -21.70 -41.21 8.88
CA ARG A 15 -22.57 -42.30 9.34
C ARG A 15 -21.71 -43.46 9.83
N ASP A 16 -22.10 -44.09 10.93
CA ASP A 16 -21.44 -45.29 11.41
C ASP A 16 -21.64 -46.43 10.41
N VAL A 17 -20.55 -46.99 9.90
CA VAL A 17 -20.56 -48.17 9.05
C VAL A 17 -20.26 -49.38 9.93
N ILE A 18 -21.27 -50.20 10.19
CA ILE A 18 -21.12 -51.45 10.93
C ILE A 18 -20.72 -52.54 9.93
N ILE A 19 -19.48 -53.02 10.03
CA ILE A 19 -18.98 -54.13 9.22
C ILE A 19 -19.03 -55.40 10.07
N GLU A 20 -20.03 -56.23 9.85
CA GLU A 20 -20.13 -57.53 10.52
C GLU A 20 -19.30 -58.57 9.77
N ARG A 21 -18.10 -58.84 10.29
CA ARG A 21 -17.25 -59.94 9.82
C ARG A 21 -17.68 -61.23 10.50
N TRP A 22 -18.37 -62.10 9.76
CA TRP A 22 -18.72 -63.45 10.22
C TRP A 22 -17.44 -64.26 10.47
N ILE A 23 -17.15 -64.55 11.75
CA ILE A 23 -16.04 -65.43 12.14
C ILE A 23 -16.61 -66.85 12.29
N PRO A 24 -16.01 -67.89 11.67
CA PRO A 24 -16.47 -69.26 11.84
C PRO A 24 -16.28 -69.74 13.29
N TYR A 25 -17.31 -70.40 13.82
CA TYR A 25 -17.34 -70.96 15.18
C TYR A 25 -16.37 -72.15 15.31
N GLY A 26 -15.10 -71.89 15.62
CA GLY A 26 -14.20 -72.92 16.14
C GLY A 26 -14.53 -73.28 17.60
N PRO A 27 -14.03 -74.41 18.13
CA PRO A 27 -14.25 -74.79 19.53
C PRO A 27 -13.81 -73.64 20.44
N GLN A 28 -14.73 -73.18 21.30
CA GLN A 28 -14.54 -72.01 22.15
C GLN A 28 -13.35 -72.21 23.08
N ALA A 29 -12.17 -71.74 22.68
CA ALA A 29 -11.10 -71.46 23.63
C ALA A 29 -11.67 -70.42 24.60
N LYS A 30 -11.71 -70.74 25.90
CA LYS A 30 -12.16 -69.89 27.00
C LYS A 30 -11.22 -68.68 27.14
N ARG A 31 -11.25 -67.78 26.16
CA ARG A 31 -10.45 -66.55 26.13
C ARG A 31 -11.10 -65.56 27.09
N ARG A 32 -10.33 -65.05 28.04
CA ARG A 32 -10.79 -64.03 28.99
C ARG A 32 -11.00 -62.73 28.21
N THR A 33 -12.26 -62.28 28.09
CA THR A 33 -12.58 -60.97 27.53
C THR A 33 -12.18 -59.89 28.54
N LEU A 34 -11.11 -59.15 28.26
CA LEU A 34 -10.70 -57.98 29.03
C LEU A 34 -11.42 -56.76 28.47
N LEU A 35 -12.50 -56.33 29.13
CA LEU A 35 -13.20 -55.09 28.79
C LEU A 35 -12.43 -53.90 29.37
N HIS A 36 -11.59 -53.26 28.56
CA HIS A 36 -10.97 -51.98 28.94
C HIS A 36 -11.86 -50.84 28.45
N ARG A 37 -12.54 -50.16 29.37
CA ARG A 37 -13.36 -48.99 29.03
C ARG A 37 -12.44 -47.81 28.68
N ALA A 38 -12.73 -47.12 27.59
CA ALA A 38 -12.00 -45.92 27.22
C ALA A 38 -12.13 -44.86 28.33
N PRO A 39 -11.06 -44.10 28.62
CA PRO A 39 -11.16 -42.95 29.52
C PRO A 39 -12.22 -41.96 29.00
N PRO A 40 -12.94 -41.27 29.89
CA PRO A 40 -13.90 -40.26 29.47
C PRO A 40 -13.19 -39.15 28.67
N PRO A 41 -13.85 -38.60 27.64
CA PRO A 41 -13.28 -37.50 26.87
C PRO A 41 -13.04 -36.29 27.78
N ALA A 42 -11.93 -35.59 27.56
CA ALA A 42 -11.62 -34.37 28.29
C ALA A 42 -12.72 -33.32 28.07
N PRO A 43 -13.09 -32.54 29.10
CA PRO A 43 -14.08 -31.48 28.95
C PRO A 43 -13.56 -30.41 27.98
N TYR A 44 -14.42 -29.96 27.08
CA TYR A 44 -14.11 -28.83 26.20
C TYR A 44 -13.98 -27.55 27.03
N PRO A 45 -13.00 -26.68 26.72
CA PRO A 45 -12.91 -25.38 27.37
C PRO A 45 -14.16 -24.56 27.05
N ALA A 46 -14.67 -23.84 28.07
CA ALA A 46 -15.78 -22.92 27.86
C ALA A 46 -15.37 -21.80 26.88
N PRO A 47 -16.22 -21.45 25.89
CA PRO A 47 -15.94 -20.36 24.98
C PRO A 47 -15.86 -19.04 25.77
N ARG A 48 -14.82 -18.25 25.50
CA ARG A 48 -14.65 -16.92 26.08
C ARG A 48 -15.17 -15.88 25.11
N ASN A 49 -15.89 -14.89 25.61
CA ASN A 49 -16.26 -13.72 24.83
C ASN A 49 -15.03 -12.83 24.72
N ILE A 50 -14.50 -12.68 23.49
CA ILE A 50 -13.33 -11.84 23.22
C ILE A 50 -13.81 -10.66 22.37
N ILE A 51 -13.54 -9.44 22.84
CA ILE A 51 -13.77 -8.21 22.08
C ILE A 51 -12.47 -7.91 21.33
N ILE A 52 -12.50 -7.96 20.00
CA ILE A 52 -11.37 -7.59 19.15
C ILE A 52 -11.54 -6.12 18.77
N GLN A 53 -10.67 -5.26 19.30
CA GLN A 53 -10.62 -3.85 18.95
C GLN A 53 -9.49 -3.63 17.94
N TYR A 54 -9.85 -3.27 16.71
CA TYR A 54 -8.88 -2.93 15.67
C TYR A 54 -8.49 -1.46 15.80
N GLU A 55 -7.20 -1.20 15.98
CA GLU A 55 -6.65 0.15 15.91
C GLU A 55 -6.34 0.54 14.46
N GLN A 56 -6.39 1.83 14.15
CA GLN A 56 -5.95 2.31 12.84
C GLN A 56 -4.43 2.23 12.73
N ALA A 57 -3.94 1.68 11.62
CA ALA A 57 -2.52 1.63 11.34
C ALA A 57 -1.94 3.05 11.23
N PRO A 58 -0.79 3.34 11.88
CA PRO A 58 -0.16 4.65 11.79
C PRO A 58 0.39 4.86 10.38
N VAL A 59 -0.12 5.86 9.66
CA VAL A 59 0.35 6.22 8.32
C VAL A 59 1.39 7.33 8.42
N ARG A 60 2.55 7.14 7.79
CA ARG A 60 3.59 8.16 7.66
C ARG A 60 3.57 8.76 6.25
N ILE A 61 3.21 10.04 6.15
CA ILE A 61 3.27 10.78 4.88
C ILE A 61 4.71 11.28 4.68
N VAL A 62 5.37 10.85 3.60
CA VAL A 62 6.69 11.33 3.21
C VAL A 62 6.56 12.11 1.91
N ARG A 63 6.82 13.42 1.95
CA ARG A 63 6.88 14.26 0.75
C ARG A 63 8.22 14.02 0.06
N GLN A 64 8.19 13.59 -1.20
CA GLN A 64 9.38 13.42 -2.02
C GLN A 64 9.32 14.41 -3.19
N PHE A 65 10.31 15.29 -3.28
CA PHE A 65 10.47 16.19 -4.41
C PHE A 65 11.47 15.57 -5.38
N GLN A 66 11.00 15.24 -6.58
CA GLN A 66 11.85 14.70 -7.63
C GLN A 66 12.23 15.82 -8.60
N ARG A 67 13.53 15.98 -8.86
CA ARG A 67 14.00 16.88 -9.91
C ARG A 67 13.89 16.16 -11.24
N LEU A 68 12.80 16.42 -11.97
CA LEU A 68 12.53 15.84 -13.30
C LEU A 68 13.42 16.41 -14.42
N GLY A 69 14.41 17.23 -14.07
CA GLY A 69 15.34 17.87 -15.00
C GLY A 69 14.82 19.22 -15.52
N VAL A 70 15.71 19.94 -16.21
CA VAL A 70 15.38 21.13 -16.99
C VAL A 70 15.87 20.86 -18.39
N VAL A 71 14.99 20.93 -19.38
CA VAL A 71 15.34 20.73 -20.79
C VAL A 71 15.22 22.08 -21.48
N ALA A 72 16.26 22.46 -22.23
CA ALA A 72 16.22 23.65 -23.07
C ALA A 72 15.23 23.40 -24.22
N ALA A 73 14.17 24.20 -24.29
CA ALA A 73 13.18 24.15 -25.36
C ALA A 73 13.02 25.55 -25.98
N SER A 74 12.81 25.60 -27.30
CA SER A 74 12.47 26.87 -27.94
C SER A 74 11.04 27.28 -27.58
N PRO A 75 10.78 28.55 -27.22
CA PRO A 75 9.45 28.99 -26.80
C PRO A 75 8.37 28.73 -27.86
N ALA A 76 8.71 28.94 -29.14
CA ALA A 76 7.79 28.72 -30.25
C ALA A 76 7.36 27.25 -30.38
N ALA A 77 8.30 26.30 -30.30
CA ALA A 77 7.98 24.88 -30.38
C ALA A 77 7.21 24.40 -29.15
N TYR A 78 7.52 24.97 -27.97
CA TYR A 78 6.81 24.65 -26.73
C TYR A 78 5.34 25.07 -26.79
N VAL A 79 5.07 26.30 -27.24
CA VAL A 79 3.69 26.80 -27.41
C VAL A 79 2.96 26.03 -28.51
N GLN A 80 3.62 25.65 -29.60
CA GLN A 80 3.02 24.83 -30.64
C GLN A 80 2.58 23.45 -30.11
N THR A 81 3.38 22.85 -29.23
CA THR A 81 3.13 21.49 -28.72
C THR A 81 2.13 21.49 -27.55
N TYR A 82 2.23 22.46 -26.64
CA TYR A 82 1.52 22.48 -25.36
C TYR A 82 0.60 23.69 -25.16
N GLY A 83 0.39 24.51 -26.19
CA GLY A 83 -0.33 25.79 -26.09
C GLY A 83 -1.74 25.67 -25.51
N ALA A 84 -2.46 24.61 -25.83
CA ALA A 84 -3.81 24.36 -25.32
C ALA A 84 -3.84 24.03 -23.81
N SER A 85 -2.73 23.57 -23.24
CA SER A 85 -2.58 23.22 -21.82
C SER A 85 -1.85 24.29 -21.00
N LEU A 86 -1.40 25.37 -21.63
CA LEU A 86 -0.69 26.45 -20.93
C LEU A 86 -1.69 27.29 -20.13
N LEU A 87 -1.41 27.43 -18.84
CA LEU A 87 -2.12 28.37 -17.96
C LEU A 87 -1.48 29.75 -18.09
N ASP A 88 -2.32 30.79 -18.05
CA ASP A 88 -1.83 32.15 -17.87
C ASP A 88 -1.34 32.34 -16.42
N GLY A 89 -0.53 33.37 -16.17
CA GLY A 89 0.07 33.59 -14.85
C GLY A 89 -0.97 33.79 -13.74
N ALA A 90 -2.13 34.37 -14.06
CA ALA A 90 -3.19 34.65 -13.08
C ALA A 90 -3.97 33.38 -12.71
N SER A 91 -4.34 32.57 -13.70
CA SER A 91 -5.02 31.28 -13.51
C SER A 91 -4.12 30.26 -12.83
N LEU A 92 -2.81 30.25 -13.14
CA LEU A 92 -1.85 29.36 -12.49
C LEU A 92 -1.89 29.50 -10.96
N VAL A 93 -1.84 30.74 -10.46
CA VAL A 93 -1.86 31.03 -9.01
C VAL A 93 -3.21 30.65 -8.40
N ALA A 94 -4.32 30.93 -9.08
CA ALA A 94 -5.65 30.56 -8.62
C ALA A 94 -5.81 29.02 -8.53
N THR A 95 -5.38 28.29 -9.55
CA THR A 95 -5.43 26.82 -9.58
C THR A 95 -4.54 26.20 -8.51
N ALA A 96 -3.31 26.71 -8.33
CA ALA A 96 -2.40 26.21 -7.30
C ALA A 96 -2.97 26.39 -5.88
N ARG A 97 -3.58 27.55 -5.59
CA ARG A 97 -4.26 27.79 -4.31
C ARG A 97 -5.44 26.86 -4.11
N SER A 98 -6.24 26.62 -5.15
CA SER A 98 -7.37 25.69 -5.09
C SER A 98 -6.93 24.24 -4.86
N ALA A 99 -5.73 23.88 -5.32
CA ALA A 99 -5.11 22.57 -5.09
C ALA A 99 -4.43 22.45 -3.71
N GLY A 100 -4.53 23.47 -2.86
CA GLY A 100 -3.96 23.47 -1.51
C GLY A 100 -2.44 23.73 -1.46
N VAL A 101 -1.85 24.24 -2.55
CA VAL A 101 -0.46 24.70 -2.55
C VAL A 101 -0.42 26.11 -1.96
N VAL A 102 0.09 26.24 -0.74
CA VAL A 102 0.13 27.49 0.06
C VAL A 102 1.50 28.18 0.00
N GLU A 103 2.44 27.65 -0.78
CA GLU A 103 3.76 28.30 -0.92
C GLU A 103 3.65 29.61 -1.71
N ASP A 104 4.45 30.59 -1.30
CA ASP A 104 4.60 31.87 -1.98
C ASP A 104 5.25 31.61 -3.35
N ILE A 105 4.43 31.46 -4.39
CA ILE A 105 4.86 31.23 -5.78
C ILE A 105 5.37 32.53 -6.42
N SER A 106 5.62 33.58 -5.64
CA SER A 106 6.34 34.74 -6.14
C SER A 106 7.66 34.24 -6.73
N ALA A 107 7.93 34.64 -7.97
CA ALA A 107 9.24 34.43 -8.55
C ALA A 107 10.26 34.96 -7.52
N PRO A 108 11.33 34.20 -7.18
CA PRO A 108 12.36 34.72 -6.30
C PRO A 108 12.71 36.10 -6.85
N GLY A 109 12.53 37.13 -6.01
CA GLY A 109 12.63 38.52 -6.43
C GLY A 109 13.84 38.64 -7.35
N PHE A 110 13.62 39.18 -8.55
CA PHE A 110 14.64 39.30 -9.58
C PHE A 110 15.82 40.08 -9.00
N VAL A 111 16.78 39.36 -8.40
CA VAL A 111 18.09 39.91 -8.07
C VAL A 111 18.71 40.08 -9.44
N GLY A 112 18.67 41.31 -9.94
CA GLY A 112 19.23 41.66 -11.22
C GLY A 112 20.64 41.09 -11.28
N TYR A 113 20.85 40.11 -12.15
CA TYR A 113 22.18 39.78 -12.61
C TYR A 113 22.66 41.03 -13.31
N SER A 114 23.45 41.85 -12.62
CA SER A 114 24.16 42.94 -13.24
C SER A 114 25.04 42.32 -14.32
N ALA A 115 24.78 42.67 -15.57
CA ALA A 115 25.60 42.31 -16.72
C ALA A 115 27.01 42.97 -16.68
N ALA A 116 27.48 43.36 -15.50
CA ALA A 116 28.75 44.08 -15.28
C ALA A 116 29.89 43.16 -14.78
N ALA A 117 29.65 41.84 -14.63
CA ALA A 117 30.64 40.90 -14.12
C ALA A 117 31.23 39.95 -15.18
N TYR A 118 31.04 40.23 -16.47
CA TYR A 118 31.97 39.73 -17.50
C TYR A 118 33.06 40.78 -17.67
N GLY A 119 34.24 40.46 -17.15
CA GLY A 119 35.42 41.29 -17.25
C GLY A 119 35.66 41.73 -18.69
N GLN A 120 35.95 43.02 -18.85
CA GLN A 120 36.82 43.46 -19.93
C GLN A 120 38.16 42.72 -19.78
N GLU A 121 38.33 41.63 -20.51
CA GLU A 121 39.68 41.21 -20.92
C GLU A 121 40.08 42.11 -22.07
N SER A 122 40.80 43.18 -21.72
CA SER A 122 41.50 44.05 -22.67
C SER A 122 42.59 43.23 -23.36
N TRP A 123 42.33 42.76 -24.58
CA TRP A 123 43.40 42.40 -25.51
C TRP A 123 44.15 43.69 -25.86
N GLY A 124 45.28 43.89 -25.20
CA GLY A 124 46.22 44.96 -25.51
C GLY A 124 46.69 44.82 -26.96
N ALA A 125 46.46 45.87 -27.74
CA ALA A 125 47.15 46.08 -29.00
C ALA A 125 48.65 46.27 -28.72
N ALA A 126 49.46 45.28 -29.06
CA ALA A 126 50.91 45.44 -29.15
C ALA A 126 51.24 45.87 -30.59
N SER A 127 51.61 47.14 -30.72
CA SER A 127 52.31 47.70 -31.88
C SER A 127 53.73 47.15 -31.95
N GLY A 128 54.13 46.67 -33.12
CA GLY A 128 55.50 46.27 -33.49
C GLY A 128 55.56 45.88 -34.95
#